data_AF-A0A7L4R9F3-F1
#
_entry.id   AF-A0A7L4R9F3-F1
#
_cell.length_a   1.000
_cell.length_b   1.000
_cell.length_c   1.000
_cell.angle_alpha   90.00
_cell.angle_beta   90.00
_cell.angle_gamma   90.00
#
_symmetry.space_group_name_H-M   'P 1'
#
loop_
_entity.id
_entity.type
_entity.pdbx_description
1 polymer ?
#
loop_
_entity_poly.entity_id
_entity_poly.type
_entity_poly.pdbx_seq_one_letter_code
_entity_poly.pdbx_strand_id
1 'polypeptide(L)' 'MNSEDPEIPGDRNEIPVNNEGGGPGPPEDIIRIENLTKIFQNTRTVVAVDNVSFTVKRGEIFGL' A
#
# COMPACT_ATOMS: atom_id res chain seq x y z
N MET A 1 -3.40 2.03 60.83
CA MET A 1 -1.95 1.81 60.65
C MET A 1 -1.73 0.32 60.47
N ASN A 2 -1.10 -0.26 59.46
CA ASN A 2 -0.75 0.09 58.09
C ASN A 2 -0.86 -1.27 57.37
N SER A 3 -1.55 -1.34 56.23
CA SER A 3 -1.65 -2.58 55.45
C SER A 3 -0.37 -2.69 54.62
N GLU A 4 0.53 -3.58 55.00
CA GLU A 4 1.71 -3.92 54.18
C GLU A 4 1.26 -4.92 53.13
N ASP A 5 0.91 -4.44 51.93
CA ASP A 5 0.80 -5.30 50.75
C ASP A 5 2.21 -5.56 50.19
N PRO A 6 2.57 -6.82 49.90
CA PRO A 6 3.91 -7.16 49.41
C PRO A 6 4.10 -6.69 47.96
N GLU A 7 5.26 -6.10 47.65
CA GLU A 7 5.66 -5.85 46.26
C GLU A 7 5.72 -7.17 45.48
N ILE A 8 4.82 -7.36 44.52
CA ILE A 8 4.89 -8.50 43.59
C ILE A 8 5.79 -8.12 42.41
N PRO A 9 6.85 -8.90 42.09
CA PRO A 9 7.87 -8.52 41.13
C PRO A 9 7.43 -8.75 39.68
N GLY A 10 7.73 -7.80 38.81
CA GLY A 10 7.78 -7.98 37.36
C GLY A 10 6.41 -7.97 36.69
N ASP A 11 5.91 -6.77 36.39
CA ASP A 11 4.86 -6.56 35.41
C ASP A 11 5.37 -6.98 34.02
N ARG A 12 5.17 -8.25 33.66
CA ARG A 12 5.50 -8.81 32.34
C ARG A 12 4.35 -8.64 31.35
N ASN A 13 3.57 -7.57 31.46
CA ASN A 13 2.54 -7.23 30.48
C ASN A 13 2.86 -5.94 29.71
N GLU A 14 4.14 -5.65 29.44
CA GLU A 14 4.48 -4.99 28.18
C GLU A 14 4.22 -5.99 27.05
N ILE A 15 2.96 -6.08 26.62
CA ILE A 15 2.65 -6.60 25.30
C ILE A 15 3.44 -5.71 24.34
N PRO A 16 4.38 -6.23 23.53
CA PRO A 16 4.93 -5.44 22.45
C PRO A 16 3.72 -5.00 21.64
N VAL A 17 3.47 -3.68 21.58
CA VAL A 17 2.51 -3.12 20.65
C VAL A 17 3.07 -3.42 19.27
N ASN A 18 2.74 -4.61 18.78
CA ASN A 18 2.77 -4.90 17.38
C ASN A 18 1.78 -3.89 16.81
N ASN A 19 2.28 -2.96 15.99
CA ASN A 19 1.46 -2.11 15.14
C ASN A 19 0.71 -2.98 14.13
N GLU A 20 -0.18 -3.85 14.61
CA GLU A 20 -1.25 -4.44 13.82
C GLU A 20 -2.37 -3.41 13.77
N GLY A 21 -2.06 -2.28 13.14
CA GLY A 21 -3.06 -1.35 12.65
C GLY A 21 -3.86 -2.04 11.56
N GLY A 22 -4.83 -2.86 11.96
CA GLY A 22 -5.81 -3.52 11.11
C GLY A 22 -6.82 -2.54 10.49
N GLY A 23 -6.39 -1.32 10.16
CA GLY A 23 -7.08 -0.48 9.20
C GLY A 23 -6.62 -0.87 7.79
N PRO A 24 -7.44 -0.68 6.75
CA PRO A 24 -6.93 -0.79 5.39
C PRO A 24 -5.73 0.15 5.28
N GLY A 25 -4.54 -0.40 5.01
CA GLY A 25 -3.37 0.41 4.69
C GLY A 25 -3.69 1.39 3.57
N PRO A 26 -2.85 2.42 3.36
CA PRO A 26 -3.06 3.36 2.25
C PRO A 26 -3.31 2.58 0.97
N PRO A 27 -4.31 2.97 0.15
CA PRO A 27 -4.71 2.20 -1.01
C PRO A 27 -3.48 1.98 -1.88
N GLU A 28 -3.12 0.71 -2.01
CA GLU A 28 -1.89 0.29 -2.66
C GLU A 28 -2.03 0.48 -4.17
N ASP A 29 -1.05 1.14 -4.77
CA ASP A 29 -0.93 1.25 -6.21
C ASP A 29 -0.57 -0.13 -6.79
N ILE A 30 -1.51 -0.76 -7.49
CA ILE A 30 -1.34 -2.11 -8.05
C ILE A 30 -0.88 -2.08 -9.51
N ILE A 31 -1.19 -1.02 -10.24
CA ILE A 31 -0.72 -0.77 -11.60
C ILE A 31 -0.15 0.64 -11.63
N ARG A 32 1.08 0.79 -12.09
CA ARG A 32 1.72 2.09 -12.31
C ARG A 32 2.32 2.10 -13.72
N ILE A 33 1.82 3.00 -14.55
CA ILE A 33 2.30 3.22 -15.91
C ILE A 33 2.85 4.64 -15.97
N GLU A 34 4.08 4.77 -16.46
CA GLU A 34 4.78 6.05 -16.59
C GLU A 34 5.29 6.21 -18.02
N ASN A 35 4.88 7.31 -18.66
CA ASN A 35 5.35 7.74 -19.98
C ASN A 35 5.33 6.62 -21.03
N LEU A 36 4.26 5.81 -21.04
CA LEU A 36 4.13 4.69 -21.96
C LEU A 36 3.88 5.21 -23.38
N THR A 37 4.77 4.83 -24.30
CA THR A 37 4.62 5.05 -25.73
C THR A 37 4.70 3.72 -26.48
N LYS A 38 3.72 3.46 -27.35
CA LYS A 38 3.69 2.27 -28.20
C LYS A 38 3.63 2.67 -29.66
N ILE A 39 4.64 2.26 -30.42
CA ILE A 39 4.72 2.47 -31.87
C ILE A 39 4.64 1.11 -32.55
N PHE A 40 3.78 1.00 -33.56
CA PHE A 40 3.74 -0.14 -34.48
C PHE A 40 4.42 0.27 -35.79
N GLN A 41 5.35 -0.55 -36.26
CA GLN A 41 6.17 -0.30 -37.45
C GLN A 41 5.99 -1.44 -38.46
N ASN A 42 4.76 -1.62 -38.94
CA ASN A 42 4.44 -2.65 -39.93
C ASN A 42 4.56 -2.04 -41.35
N THR A 43 3.47 -2.02 -42.12
CA THR A 43 3.42 -1.37 -43.44
C THR A 43 3.47 0.16 -43.36
N ARG A 44 3.09 0.74 -42.21
CA ARG A 44 3.22 2.16 -41.88
C ARG A 44 3.57 2.31 -40.40
N THR A 45 4.29 3.37 -40.07
CA THR A 45 4.57 3.74 -38.68
C THR A 45 3.32 4.39 -38.08
N VAL A 46 2.85 3.85 -36.95
CA VAL A 46 1.70 4.37 -36.20
C VAL A 46 2.08 4.48 -34.73
N VAL A 47 1.92 5.67 -34.15
CA VAL A 47 1.97 5.86 -32.70
C VAL A 47 0.58 5.52 -32.15
N ALA A 48 0.47 4.38 -31.47
CA ALA A 48 -0.80 3.88 -30.93
C ALA A 48 -1.06 4.30 -29.48
N VAL A 49 0.02 4.52 -28.72
CA VAL A 49 -0.02 5.10 -27.38
C VAL A 49 1.08 6.14 -27.33
N ASP A 50 0.79 7.34 -26.85
CA ASP A 50 1.75 8.45 -26.79
C ASP A 50 1.81 9.04 -25.37
N ASN A 51 2.94 8.82 -24.70
CA ASN A 51 3.29 9.38 -23.39
C ASN A 51 2.18 9.29 -22.32
N VAL A 52 1.56 8.10 -22.19
CA VAL A 52 0.47 7.87 -21.24
C VAL A 52 1.02 7.53 -19.86
N SER A 53 0.51 8.21 -18.83
CA SER A 53 0.86 7.99 -17.42
C SER A 53 -0.40 7.86 -16.57
N PHE A 54 -0.54 6.76 -15.84
CA PHE A 54 -1.64 6.54 -14.90
C PHE A 54 -1.29 5.50 -13.85
N THR A 55 -2.06 5.50 -12.77
CA THR A 55 -1.97 4.54 -11.68
C THR A 55 -3.35 3.99 -11.40
N VAL A 56 -3.45 2.70 -11.08
CA VAL A 56 -4.68 2.04 -10.62
C VAL A 56 -4.46 1.50 -9.22
N LYS A 57 -5.37 1.81 -8.31
CA LYS A 57 -5.32 1.40 -6.91
C LYS A 57 -6.01 0.05 -6.69
N ARG A 58 -5.64 -0.64 -5.61
CA ARG A 58 -6.30 -1.88 -5.18
C ARG A 58 -7.82 -1.67 -5.02
N GLY A 59 -8.61 -2.41 -5.79
CA GLY A 59 -10.08 -2.34 -5.76
C GLY A 59 -10.69 -1.31 -6.72
N GLU A 60 -9.89 -0.56 -7.47
CA GLU A 60 -10.36 0.36 -8.50
C GLU A 60 -10.72 -0.37 -9.80
N ILE A 61 -11.83 0.02 -10.43
CA ILE A 61 -12.18 -0.41 -11.80
C ILE A 61 -11.74 0.70 -12.75
N PHE A 62 -10.76 0.39 -13.60
CA PHE A 62 -10.27 1.30 -14.64
C PHE A 62 -10.90 0.96 -16.00
N GLY A 63 -11.64 1.91 -16.58
CA GLY A 63 -12.27 1.78 -17.89
C GLY A 63 -11.43 2.43 -19.01
N LEU A 64 -11.49 1.85 -20.21
CA LEU A 64 -10.80 2.31 -21.43
C LEU A 64 -11.79 2.53 -22.58
#